data_AF-A0A7S7P2P5-F1
#
_entry.id   AF-A0A7S7P2P5-F1
#
_cell.length_a   1.000
_cell.length_b   1.000
_cell.length_c   1.000
_cell.angle_alpha   90.00
_cell.angle_beta   90.00
_cell.angle_gamma   90.00
#
_symmetry.space_group_name_H-M   'P 1'
#
loop_
_entity.id
_entity.type
_entity.pdbx_description
1 polymer ?
#
loop_
_entity_poly.entity_id
_entity_poly.type
_entity_poly.pdbx_seq_one_letter_code
_entity_poly.pdbx_strand_id
1 'polypeptide(L)'
;MRIACSLVLAAGLFSSAAVWADPVPADKMAYVGAWQGKDMRLSLSKDGKIKYQRDQEKKKVDLSIDLLGFNGNHFDAGWGFVRSTFVVSKPPHREGGRWKMTVDGVELTREE
;
A
#
# COMPACT_ATOMS: atom_id res chain seq x y z
N MET A 1 -42.67 -46.18 -1.94
CA MET A 1 -42.26 -45.61 -0.64
C MET A 1 -41.64 -44.25 -0.91
N ARG A 2 -42.38 -43.16 -0.65
CA ARG A 2 -41.93 -41.78 -0.86
C ARG A 2 -41.09 -41.37 0.36
N ILE A 3 -39.80 -41.12 0.18
CA ILE A 3 -38.96 -40.55 1.25
C ILE A 3 -38.77 -39.07 0.92
N ALA A 4 -39.18 -38.26 1.89
CA ALA A 4 -39.42 -36.85 1.79
C ALA A 4 -38.13 -36.01 1.76
N CYS A 5 -38.25 -34.85 1.11
CA CYS A 5 -37.37 -33.69 1.20
C CYS A 5 -36.89 -33.46 2.64
N SER A 6 -35.58 -33.63 2.86
CA SER A 6 -34.91 -33.01 4.01
C SER A 6 -34.32 -31.69 3.52
N LEU A 7 -35.00 -30.59 3.87
CA LEU A 7 -34.49 -29.23 3.78
C LEU A 7 -33.31 -29.10 4.75
N VAL A 8 -32.08 -29.18 4.24
CA VAL A 8 -30.90 -28.75 4.99
C VAL A 8 -30.74 -27.25 4.75
N LEU A 9 -31.16 -26.45 5.74
CA LEU A 9 -30.77 -25.04 5.84
C LEU A 9 -29.26 -24.99 6.09
N ALA A 10 -28.48 -24.84 5.01
CA ALA A 10 -27.08 -24.46 5.12
C ALA A 10 -27.03 -22.94 5.38
N ALA A 11 -26.88 -22.56 6.65
CA ALA A 11 -26.52 -21.21 7.04
C ALA A 11 -25.10 -20.93 6.53
N GLY A 12 -25.00 -20.39 5.32
CA GLY A 12 -23.76 -19.89 4.75
C GLY A 12 -23.30 -18.67 5.53
N LEU A 13 -22.44 -18.88 6.52
CA LEU A 13 -21.55 -17.84 7.03
C LEU A 13 -20.63 -17.44 5.89
N PHE A 14 -21.08 -16.47 5.08
CA PHE A 14 -20.22 -15.73 4.18
C PHE A 14 -19.21 -14.99 5.05
N SER A 15 -18.05 -15.63 5.26
CA SER A 15 -16.87 -14.97 5.78
C SER A 15 -16.43 -14.00 4.69
N SER A 16 -16.94 -12.77 4.76
CA SER A 16 -16.41 -11.65 3.99
C SER A 16 -14.92 -11.58 4.33
N ALA A 17 -14.05 -12.03 3.42
CA ALA A 17 -12.63 -11.77 3.55
C ALA A 17 -12.51 -10.24 3.56
N ALA A 18 -12.29 -9.67 4.75
CA ALA A 18 -12.05 -8.25 4.89
C ALA A 18 -10.80 -7.96 4.06
N VAL A 19 -10.98 -7.22 2.96
CA VAL A 19 -9.87 -6.61 2.23
C VAL A 19 -9.39 -5.46 3.11
N TRP A 20 -8.54 -5.77 4.08
CA TRP A 20 -7.85 -4.80 4.92
C TRP A 20 -6.41 -4.69 4.46
N ALA A 21 -5.89 -3.47 4.49
CA ALA A 21 -4.47 -3.22 4.30
C ALA A 21 -3.67 -3.92 5.39
N ASP A 22 -2.53 -4.49 5.02
CA ASP A 22 -1.62 -5.03 6.02
C ASP A 22 -0.99 -3.87 6.81
N PRO A 23 -0.97 -3.93 8.14
CA PRO A 23 -0.30 -2.90 8.94
C PRO A 23 1.20 -2.90 8.60
N VAL A 24 1.82 -1.72 8.66
CA VAL A 24 3.25 -1.62 8.40
C VAL A 24 4.03 -2.39 9.49
N PRO A 25 4.98 -3.27 9.13
CA PRO A 25 5.81 -3.97 10.11
C PRO A 25 6.66 -3.02 10.97
N ALA A 26 6.97 -3.42 12.21
CA ALA A 26 7.69 -2.57 13.16
C ALA A 26 9.06 -2.09 12.65
N ASP A 27 9.78 -2.94 11.90
CA ASP A 27 11.07 -2.62 11.28
C ASP A 27 10.95 -1.70 10.06
N LYS A 28 9.73 -1.47 9.56
CA LYS A 28 9.42 -0.60 8.40
C LYS A 28 8.74 0.71 8.80
N MET A 29 8.62 1.01 10.09
CA MET A 29 7.99 2.25 10.58
C MET A 29 8.60 3.54 10.02
N ALA A 30 9.87 3.51 9.60
CA ALA A 30 10.52 4.67 8.99
C ALA A 30 9.90 5.10 7.66
N TYR A 31 9.18 4.20 6.97
CA TYR A 31 8.47 4.48 5.72
C TYR A 31 7.16 5.24 5.95
N VAL A 32 6.59 5.17 7.16
CA VAL A 32 5.35 5.86 7.50
C VAL A 32 5.55 7.37 7.48
N GLY A 33 4.61 8.07 6.85
CA GLY A 33 4.61 9.53 6.73
C GLY A 33 4.18 9.99 5.35
N ALA A 34 4.13 11.30 5.17
CA ALA A 34 3.95 11.93 3.88
C ALA A 34 5.31 12.25 3.27
N TRP A 35 5.48 11.95 1.99
CA TRP A 35 6.71 12.09 1.25
C TRP A 35 6.46 12.85 -0.04
N GLN A 36 7.35 13.78 -0.34
CA GLN A 36 7.26 14.68 -1.49
C GLN A 36 8.57 14.69 -2.26
N GLY A 37 8.48 14.64 -3.58
CA GLY A 37 9.62 14.87 -4.47
C GLY A 37 9.16 15.49 -5.77
N LYS A 38 10.03 15.40 -6.78
CA LYS A 38 9.76 15.95 -8.11
C LYS A 38 8.53 15.24 -8.71
N ASP A 39 7.47 16.01 -8.92
CA ASP A 39 6.22 15.58 -9.55
C ASP A 39 5.55 14.36 -8.88
N MET A 40 5.93 14.04 -7.63
CA MET A 40 5.51 12.81 -6.94
C MET A 40 5.22 13.06 -5.46
N ARG A 41 4.05 12.58 -5.02
CA ARG A 41 3.62 12.53 -3.62
C ARG A 41 3.28 11.10 -3.24
N LEU A 42 3.73 10.70 -2.06
CA LEU A 42 3.49 9.37 -1.52
C LEU A 42 3.24 9.49 -0.02
N SER A 43 2.09 9.05 0.46
CA SER A 43 1.80 8.93 1.89
C SER A 43 1.57 7.48 2.23
N LEU A 44 2.24 6.99 3.28
CA LEU A 44 2.03 5.66 3.85
C LEU A 44 1.62 5.83 5.31
N SER A 45 0.43 5.34 5.67
CA SER A 45 -0.04 5.33 7.05
C SER A 45 0.39 4.06 7.79
N LYS A 46 0.29 4.06 9.13
CA LYS A 46 0.67 2.91 9.97
C LYS A 46 -0.18 1.66 9.70
N ASP A 47 -1.45 1.87 9.36
CA ASP A 47 -2.41 0.84 8.98
C ASP A 47 -2.27 0.39 7.51
N GLY A 48 -1.25 0.86 6.80
CA GLY A 48 -0.93 0.38 5.45
C GLY A 48 -1.75 1.04 4.33
N LYS A 49 -2.42 2.16 4.58
CA LYS A 49 -3.05 2.93 3.50
C LYS A 49 -2.00 3.75 2.76
N ILE A 50 -2.01 3.65 1.45
CA ILE A 50 -1.09 4.34 0.55
C ILE A 50 -1.89 5.34 -0.28
N LYS A 51 -1.49 6.61 -0.22
CA LYS A 51 -1.92 7.63 -1.19
C LYS A 51 -0.76 7.98 -2.09
N TYR A 52 -0.97 7.85 -3.40
CA TYR A 52 0.05 8.11 -4.40
C TYR A 52 -0.47 9.10 -5.43
N GLN A 53 0.32 10.12 -5.70
CA GLN A 53 0.08 11.03 -6.80
C GLN A 53 1.35 11.25 -7.61
N ARG A 54 1.21 11.26 -8.92
CA ARG A 54 2.29 11.59 -9.85
C ARG A 54 1.77 12.41 -11.03
N ASP A 55 2.40 13.56 -11.26
CA ASP A 55 2.02 14.54 -12.29
C ASP A 55 3.12 14.68 -13.33
N GLN A 56 3.14 13.81 -14.34
CA GLN A 56 4.05 13.93 -15.48
C GLN A 56 3.33 14.60 -16.66
N GLU A 57 4.07 15.26 -17.55
CA GLU A 57 3.52 16.04 -18.68
C GLU A 57 2.46 15.30 -19.51
N LYS A 58 2.60 13.98 -19.66
CA LYS A 58 1.69 13.14 -20.45
C LYS A 58 0.79 12.22 -19.62
N LYS A 59 1.04 12.10 -18.30
CA LYS A 59 0.35 11.13 -17.45
C LYS A 59 0.20 11.67 -16.04
N LYS A 60 -1.05 11.75 -15.60
CA LYS A 60 -1.41 12.03 -14.22
C LYS A 60 -1.94 10.77 -13.58
N VAL A 61 -1.47 10.49 -12.37
CA VAL A 61 -1.90 9.35 -11.57
C VAL A 61 -2.24 9.90 -10.20
N ASP A 62 -3.44 9.57 -9.70
CA ASP A 62 -3.88 9.84 -8.34
C ASP A 62 -4.65 8.60 -7.87
N LEU A 63 -4.10 7.91 -6.87
CA LEU A 63 -4.58 6.59 -6.43
C LEU A 63 -4.51 6.50 -4.90
N SER A 64 -5.54 5.85 -4.34
CA SER A 64 -5.56 5.38 -2.97
C SER A 64 -5.65 3.85 -2.99
N ILE A 65 -4.64 3.18 -2.44
CA ILE A 65 -4.48 1.72 -2.48
C ILE A 65 -3.96 1.20 -1.14
N ASP A 66 -4.02 -0.12 -0.96
CA ASP A 66 -3.65 -0.77 0.29
C ASP A 66 -2.25 -1.42 0.14
N LEU A 67 -1.46 -1.35 1.21
CA LEU A 67 -0.22 -2.09 1.35
C LEU A 67 -0.53 -3.58 1.38
N LEU A 68 0.15 -4.34 0.54
CA LEU A 68 0.07 -5.80 0.46
C LEU A 68 1.29 -6.48 1.09
N GLY A 69 2.36 -5.74 1.33
CA GLY A 69 3.56 -6.24 1.98
C GLY A 69 4.85 -5.59 1.51
N PHE A 70 5.95 -5.97 2.16
CA PHE A 70 7.31 -5.55 1.80
C PHE A 70 8.09 -6.71 1.22
N ASN A 71 8.89 -6.44 0.19
CA ASN A 71 9.92 -7.33 -0.34
C ASN A 71 11.27 -6.62 -0.24
N GLY A 72 12.01 -6.94 0.83
CA GLY A 72 13.22 -6.19 1.19
C GLY A 72 12.88 -4.74 1.52
N ASN A 73 13.32 -3.81 0.67
CA ASN A 73 13.01 -2.37 0.79
C ASN A 73 11.84 -1.92 -0.08
N HIS A 74 11.48 -2.73 -1.08
CA HIS A 74 10.34 -2.48 -1.98
C HIS A 74 9.04 -2.83 -1.25
N PHE A 75 7.94 -2.25 -1.71
CA PHE A 75 6.62 -2.61 -1.18
C PHE A 75 5.62 -2.76 -2.30
N ASP A 76 4.76 -3.76 -2.14
CA ASP A 76 3.67 -4.06 -3.05
C ASP A 76 2.40 -3.40 -2.52
N ALA A 77 1.62 -2.81 -3.41
CA ALA A 77 0.37 -2.16 -3.07
C ALA A 77 -0.69 -2.46 -4.13
N GLY A 78 -1.95 -2.45 -3.72
CA GLY A 78 -3.03 -2.74 -4.64
C GLY A 78 -4.38 -2.92 -3.97
N TRP A 79 -5.36 -3.29 -4.78
CA TRP A 79 -6.68 -3.71 -4.33
C TRP A 79 -7.23 -4.75 -5.33
N GLY A 80 -7.66 -5.89 -4.83
CA GLY A 80 -8.26 -6.95 -5.65
C GLY A 80 -7.25 -7.50 -6.66
N PHE A 81 -7.57 -7.38 -7.95
CA PHE A 81 -6.73 -7.86 -9.06
C PHE A 81 -5.69 -6.83 -9.53
N VAL A 82 -5.74 -5.59 -9.05
CA VAL A 82 -4.78 -4.54 -9.42
C VAL A 82 -3.65 -4.53 -8.41
N ARG A 83 -2.41 -4.68 -8.89
CA ARG A 83 -1.19 -4.65 -8.07
C ARG A 83 -0.13 -3.77 -8.71
N SER A 84 0.67 -3.12 -7.88
CA SER A 84 1.82 -2.32 -8.27
C SER A 84 2.93 -2.49 -7.25
N THR A 85 4.18 -2.47 -7.70
CA THR A 85 5.36 -2.55 -6.85
C THR A 85 6.06 -1.20 -6.87
N PHE A 86 6.31 -0.65 -5.68
CA PHE A 86 7.10 0.56 -5.51
C PHE A 86 8.56 0.18 -5.29
N VAL A 87 9.42 0.55 -6.24
CA VAL A 87 10.84 0.16 -6.23
C VAL A 87 11.64 1.17 -5.43
N VAL A 88 11.89 0.84 -4.17
CA VAL A 88 12.74 1.62 -3.28
C VAL A 88 14.23 1.29 -3.46
N SER A 89 14.99 2.19 -4.09
CA SER A 89 16.44 2.02 -4.32
C SER A 89 17.30 2.56 -3.18
N LYS A 90 16.80 3.54 -2.43
CA LYS A 90 17.40 4.02 -1.17
C LYS A 90 16.31 4.05 -0.09
N PRO A 91 16.39 3.21 0.96
CA PRO A 91 15.39 3.19 2.02
C PRO A 91 15.39 4.51 2.81
N PRO A 92 14.36 4.77 3.63
CA PRO A 92 14.32 5.92 4.53
C PRO A 92 15.61 6.07 5.34
N HIS A 93 16.28 7.21 5.17
CA HIS A 93 17.50 7.57 5.88
C HIS A 93 17.52 9.06 6.19
N ARG A 94 18.37 9.46 7.14
CA ARG A 94 18.59 10.87 7.48
C ARG A 94 19.73 11.42 6.63
N GLU A 95 19.47 12.52 5.94
CA GLU A 95 20.48 13.28 5.19
C GLU A 95 20.21 14.77 5.37
N GLY A 96 21.20 15.52 5.88
CA GLY A 96 21.05 16.96 6.13
C GLY A 96 19.90 17.31 7.08
N GLY A 97 19.68 16.49 8.11
CA GLY A 97 18.60 16.66 9.10
C GLY A 97 17.22 16.20 8.63
N ARG A 98 17.00 16.00 7.33
CA ARG A 98 15.71 15.58 6.78
C ARG A 98 15.67 14.08 6.51
N TRP A 99 14.47 13.52 6.54
CA TRP A 99 14.26 12.15 6.07
C TRP A 99 14.18 12.14 4.55
N LYS A 100 14.88 11.20 3.93
CA LYS A 100 14.85 10.98 2.50
C LYS A 100 14.69 9.51 2.16
N MET A 101 14.11 9.25 1.01
CA MET A 101 14.11 7.93 0.37
C MET A 101 14.07 8.09 -1.16
N THR A 102 14.43 7.05 -1.90
CA THR A 102 14.31 7.06 -3.37
C THR A 102 13.37 5.96 -3.80
N VAL A 103 12.27 6.32 -4.46
CA VAL A 103 11.21 5.41 -4.92
C VAL A 103 10.98 5.62 -6.40
N ASP A 104 11.01 4.55 -7.19
CA ASP A 104 10.87 4.56 -8.66
C ASP A 104 11.80 5.58 -9.34
N GLY A 105 13.02 5.71 -8.81
CA GLY A 105 14.03 6.66 -9.28
C GLY A 105 13.83 8.12 -8.85
N VAL A 106 12.77 8.44 -8.10
CA VAL A 106 12.49 9.79 -7.59
C VAL A 106 12.97 9.90 -6.14
N GLU A 107 13.84 10.87 -5.86
CA GLU A 107 14.18 11.22 -4.48
C GLU A 107 13.01 11.96 -3.83
N LEU A 108 12.58 11.46 -2.69
CA LEU A 108 11.51 11.97 -1.86
C LEU A 108 12.08 12.46 -0.54
N THR A 109 11.55 13.57 -0.04
CA THR A 109 11.79 14.10 1.29
C THR A 109 10.51 13.95 2.11
N ARG A 110 10.63 13.53 3.37
CA ARG A 110 9.47 13.44 4.26
C ARG A 110 9.01 14.83 4.66
N GLU A 111 7.71 15.05 4.61
CA GLU A 111 7.06 16.21 5.21
C GLU A 111 7.19 16.11 6.74
N GLU A 112 7.43 17.23 7.41
CA GLU A 112 7.58 17.30 8.87
C GLU A 112 6.23 17.42 9.58
#